data_AF-A0A0F9EXM8-F1
#
_entry.id   AF-A0A0F9EXM8-F1
#
_cell.length_a   1.000
_cell.length_b   1.000
_cell.length_c   1.000
_cell.angle_alpha   90.00
_cell.angle_beta   90.00
_cell.angle_gamma   90.00
#
_symmetry.space_group_name_H-M   'P 1'
#
loop_
_entity.id
_entity.type
_entity.pdbx_description
1 polymer ?
#
loop_
_entity_poly.entity_id
_entity_poly.type
_entity_poly.pdbx_seq_one_letter_code
_entity_poly.pdbx_strand_id
1 'polypeptide(L)'
;MEFRNLRIGTKLGAGFGVIIALMVTVVVVTGLYLKQVDYNANFVKVESLPFMITSGEMAMGVVQVQQWLTDVSATHDPGGYEDAEDAAEVMRDGLESFRVMFREENDSNALREMDEMGREFEKFYELGLHMAKTYIDEGVEAGNVIMQDFDVESARITQMVTDLQRTQIDEGNFMTGEIVNSVTAVNRIMLSLAVIALVLGILIAAFISRSITVPLAKGVVFSGAIAKGDLMANVDVDQKDEVGELAASLNNMQGTIKKVLNETNTLIKDTQDGKLDSRTETKGYEGAWDEMVTGLNNLIEAFVRPFKMTAQYVERISIGDTPERITEEYRGDFNDIKKNLNSLIKATDNVTDLTEKIAKGDLTVKATERSENDKMMKALNSMVSG
;
A
#
# COMPACT_ATOMS: atom_id res chain seq x y z
N MET A 1 12.48 -0.82 -16.74
CA MET A 1 12.38 -1.81 -15.64
C MET A 1 10.91 -2.17 -15.50
N GLU A 2 10.53 -3.44 -15.64
CA GLU A 2 9.13 -3.83 -15.48
C GLU A 2 8.71 -3.80 -14.01
N PHE A 3 7.51 -3.27 -13.72
CA PHE A 3 7.00 -3.11 -12.35
C PHE A 3 6.96 -4.45 -11.57
N ARG A 4 6.70 -5.56 -12.26
CA ARG A 4 6.66 -6.90 -11.66
C ARG A 4 8.01 -7.34 -11.06
N ASN A 5 9.13 -6.76 -11.52
CA ASN A 5 10.47 -7.09 -11.04
C ASN A 5 10.96 -6.19 -9.90
N LEU A 6 10.13 -5.23 -9.45
CA LEU A 6 10.44 -4.42 -8.28
C LEU A 6 10.24 -5.21 -7.00
N ARG A 7 11.07 -4.92 -5.99
CA ARG A 7 10.89 -5.46 -4.65
C ARG A 7 9.51 -5.14 -4.10
N ILE A 8 8.93 -6.04 -3.31
CA ILE A 8 7.59 -5.86 -2.71
C ILE A 8 7.50 -4.53 -1.95
N GLY A 9 8.51 -4.22 -1.15
CA GLY A 9 8.57 -2.95 -0.41
C GLY A 9 8.55 -1.73 -1.33
N THR A 10 9.24 -1.79 -2.47
CA THR A 10 9.24 -0.73 -3.49
C THR A 10 7.89 -0.62 -4.20
N LYS A 11 7.23 -1.74 -4.51
CA LYS A 11 5.87 -1.76 -5.11
C LYS A 11 4.87 -1.07 -4.17
N LEU A 12 4.87 -1.44 -2.90
CA LEU A 12 4.00 -0.85 -1.88
C LEU A 12 4.33 0.63 -1.66
N GLY A 13 5.61 0.97 -1.50
CA GLY A 13 6.07 2.34 -1.33
C GLY A 13 5.67 3.24 -2.52
N ALA A 14 5.81 2.74 -3.75
CA ALA A 14 5.35 3.47 -4.94
C ALA A 14 3.83 3.65 -4.94
N GLY A 15 3.06 2.62 -4.58
CA GLY A 15 1.59 2.70 -4.49
C GLY A 15 1.12 3.72 -3.46
N PHE A 16 1.64 3.66 -2.23
CA PHE A 16 1.32 4.65 -1.20
C PHE A 16 1.86 6.04 -1.55
N GLY A 17 3.04 6.14 -2.15
CA GLY A 17 3.63 7.39 -2.58
C GLY A 17 2.76 8.13 -3.59
N VAL A 18 2.17 7.43 -4.57
CA VAL A 18 1.22 8.02 -5.53
C VAL A 18 -0.04 8.53 -4.81
N ILE A 19 -0.60 7.75 -3.87
CA ILE A 19 -1.79 8.17 -3.11
C ILE A 19 -1.49 9.42 -2.28
N ILE A 20 -0.35 9.45 -1.57
CA ILE A 20 0.07 10.61 -0.77
C ILE A 20 0.30 11.82 -1.67
N ALA A 21 0.98 11.66 -2.81
CA ALA A 21 1.20 12.76 -3.74
C ALA A 21 -0.12 13.33 -4.28
N LEU A 22 -1.11 12.48 -4.57
CA LEU A 22 -2.45 12.91 -4.95
C LEU A 22 -3.16 13.66 -3.81
N MET A 23 -3.10 13.15 -2.58
CA MET A 23 -3.67 13.84 -1.42
C MET A 23 -3.03 15.21 -1.19
N VAL A 24 -1.71 15.31 -1.26
CA VAL A 24 -0.99 16.58 -1.15
C VAL A 24 -1.42 17.53 -2.27
N THR A 25 -1.55 17.03 -3.50
CA THR A 25 -2.00 17.84 -4.63
C THR A 25 -3.41 18.38 -4.39
N VAL A 26 -4.34 17.57 -3.89
CA VAL A 26 -5.69 18.01 -3.50
C VAL A 26 -5.61 19.14 -2.48
N VAL A 27 -4.85 18.94 -1.39
CA VAL A 27 -4.71 19.95 -0.33
C VAL A 27 -4.12 21.26 -0.85
N VAL A 28 -3.06 21.18 -1.66
CA VAL A 28 -2.41 22.37 -2.23
C VAL A 28 -3.35 23.11 -3.17
N VAL A 29 -3.99 22.41 -4.10
CA VAL A 29 -4.93 23.01 -5.05
C VAL A 29 -6.10 23.64 -4.30
N THR A 30 -6.73 22.93 -3.37
CA THR A 30 -7.82 23.47 -2.54
C THR A 30 -7.36 24.71 -1.77
N GLY A 31 -6.18 24.68 -1.15
CA GLY A 31 -5.64 25.82 -0.42
C GLY A 31 -5.42 27.05 -1.30
N LEU A 32 -4.93 26.88 -2.53
CA LEU A 32 -4.74 27.99 -3.47
C LEU A 32 -6.07 28.66 -3.86
N TYR A 33 -7.11 27.88 -4.14
CA TYR A 33 -8.42 28.45 -4.48
C TYR A 33 -9.15 29.04 -3.27
N LEU A 34 -9.00 28.46 -2.07
CA LEU A 34 -9.57 29.03 -0.85
C LEU A 34 -8.99 30.40 -0.55
N LYS A 35 -7.72 30.66 -0.89
CA LYS A 35 -7.14 32.01 -0.77
C LYS A 35 -7.84 33.03 -1.67
N GLN A 36 -8.28 32.65 -2.87
CA GLN A 36 -9.03 33.57 -3.73
C GLN A 36 -10.41 33.89 -3.15
N VAL A 37 -11.08 32.88 -2.60
CA VAL A 37 -12.36 33.06 -1.91
C VAL A 37 -12.19 33.98 -0.70
N ASP A 38 -11.15 33.76 0.11
CA ASP A 38 -10.84 34.58 1.28
C ASP A 38 -10.53 36.03 0.87
N TYR A 39 -9.76 36.25 -0.19
CA TYR A 39 -9.48 37.58 -0.73
C TYR A 39 -10.77 38.31 -1.14
N ASN A 40 -11.59 37.70 -2.00
CA ASN A 40 -12.83 38.33 -2.48
C ASN A 40 -13.83 38.54 -1.33
N ALA A 41 -13.92 37.61 -0.38
CA ALA A 41 -14.81 37.73 0.78
C ALA A 41 -14.36 38.86 1.73
N ASN A 42 -13.05 38.99 1.96
CA ASN A 42 -12.50 40.09 2.75
C ASN A 42 -12.68 41.44 2.04
N PHE A 43 -12.53 41.49 0.72
CA PHE A 43 -12.80 42.69 -0.08
C PHE A 43 -14.26 43.15 0.10
N VAL A 44 -15.23 42.25 -0.08
CA VAL A 44 -16.65 42.58 0.16
C VAL A 44 -16.90 43.06 1.59
N LYS A 45 -16.26 42.42 2.58
CA LYS A 45 -16.43 42.76 4.00
C LYS A 45 -15.87 44.13 4.37
N VAL A 46 -14.68 44.46 3.88
CA VAL A 46 -13.92 45.64 4.30
C VAL A 46 -14.20 46.85 3.42
N GLU A 47 -14.64 46.65 2.18
CA GLU A 47 -14.76 47.70 1.18
C GLU A 47 -16.20 47.80 0.65
N SER A 48 -16.67 46.79 -0.11
CA SER A 48 -17.97 46.89 -0.80
C SER A 48 -19.16 47.07 0.14
N LEU A 49 -19.19 46.37 1.28
CA LEU A 49 -20.28 46.49 2.26
C LEU A 49 -20.36 47.89 2.89
N PRO A 50 -19.28 48.45 3.46
CA PRO A 50 -19.25 49.83 3.89
C PRO A 50 -19.71 50.81 2.80
N PHE A 51 -19.26 50.68 1.55
CA PHE A 51 -19.61 51.63 0.48
C PHE A 51 -21.10 51.56 0.14
N MET A 52 -21.69 50.36 0.09
CA MET A 52 -23.12 50.19 -0.11
C MET A 52 -23.95 50.79 1.03
N ILE A 53 -23.50 50.65 2.28
CA ILE A 53 -24.20 51.22 3.46
C ILE A 53 -24.10 52.75 3.42
N THR A 54 -22.89 53.30 3.28
CA THR A 54 -22.65 54.74 3.27
C THR A 54 -23.37 55.44 2.11
N SER A 55 -23.37 54.87 0.91
CA SER A 55 -24.14 55.43 -0.22
C SER A 55 -25.65 55.38 0.02
N GLY A 56 -26.16 54.38 0.72
CA GLY A 56 -27.56 54.33 1.16
C GLY A 56 -27.90 55.35 2.23
N GLU A 57 -27.01 55.59 3.19
CA GLU A 57 -27.15 56.63 4.22
C GLU A 57 -27.14 58.03 3.60
N MET A 58 -26.24 58.28 2.64
CA MET A 58 -26.21 59.52 1.85
C MET A 58 -27.52 59.74 1.09
N ALA A 59 -28.07 58.69 0.45
CA ALA A 59 -29.34 58.78 -0.27
C ALA A 59 -30.49 59.16 0.68
N MET A 60 -30.50 58.59 1.88
CA MET A 60 -31.48 58.96 2.93
C MET A 60 -31.26 60.40 3.41
N GLY A 61 -30.01 60.83 3.60
CA GLY A 61 -29.66 62.18 4.03
C GLY A 61 -30.21 63.26 3.09
N VAL A 62 -29.98 63.11 1.78
CA VAL A 62 -30.52 64.03 0.76
C VAL A 62 -32.05 64.15 0.83
N VAL A 63 -32.75 63.01 0.95
CA VAL A 63 -34.22 62.98 1.05
C VAL A 63 -34.69 63.64 2.35
N GLN A 64 -33.99 63.42 3.47
CA GLN A 64 -34.34 64.03 4.76
C GLN A 64 -34.10 65.54 4.76
N VAL A 65 -33.00 66.03 4.18
CA VAL A 65 -32.76 67.46 3.98
C VAL A 65 -33.93 68.10 3.21
N GLN A 66 -34.35 67.48 2.10
CA GLN A 66 -35.50 67.96 1.33
C GLN A 66 -36.78 67.97 2.18
N GLN A 67 -37.04 66.88 2.91
CA GLN A 67 -38.22 66.73 3.76
C GLN A 67 -38.28 67.82 4.84
N TRP A 68 -37.21 67.99 5.61
CA TRP A 68 -37.16 68.95 6.71
C TRP A 68 -37.26 70.39 6.22
N LEU A 69 -36.55 70.77 5.17
CA LEU A 69 -36.62 72.13 4.63
C LEU A 69 -38.00 72.45 4.02
N THR A 70 -38.67 71.45 3.44
CA THR A 70 -40.06 71.59 2.97
C THR A 70 -41.05 71.68 4.14
N ASP A 71 -40.82 70.92 5.22
CA ASP A 71 -41.67 70.97 6.42
C ASP A 71 -41.53 72.31 7.15
N VAL A 72 -40.30 72.84 7.29
CA VAL A 72 -40.06 74.19 7.79
C VAL A 72 -40.79 75.23 6.94
N SER A 73 -40.75 75.08 5.62
CA SER A 73 -41.45 75.98 4.68
C SER A 73 -42.98 75.95 4.84
N ALA A 74 -43.54 74.79 5.22
CA ALA A 74 -44.98 74.58 5.36
C ALA A 74 -45.51 74.93 6.76
N THR A 75 -44.72 74.69 7.80
CA THR A 75 -45.14 74.78 9.21
C THR A 75 -44.60 76.02 9.93
N HIS A 76 -43.56 76.65 9.36
CA HIS A 76 -42.82 77.76 9.96
C HIS A 76 -42.15 77.39 11.31
N ASP A 77 -41.96 76.09 11.58
CA ASP A 77 -41.24 75.62 12.77
C ASP A 77 -39.72 75.73 12.56
N PRO A 78 -38.99 76.56 13.32
CA PRO A 78 -37.54 76.67 13.19
C PRO A 78 -36.78 75.41 13.64
N GLY A 79 -37.42 74.47 14.36
CA GLY A 79 -36.76 73.22 14.79
C GLY A 79 -36.26 72.36 13.62
N GLY A 80 -37.00 72.34 12.50
CA GLY A 80 -36.62 71.55 11.33
C GLY A 80 -35.34 72.02 10.62
N TYR A 81 -34.79 73.20 10.94
CA TYR A 81 -33.46 73.59 10.45
C TYR A 81 -32.35 72.76 11.10
N GLU A 82 -32.49 72.40 12.38
CA GLU A 82 -31.52 71.54 13.08
C GLU A 82 -31.59 70.12 12.53
N ASP A 83 -32.80 69.58 12.34
CA ASP A 83 -32.99 68.25 11.73
C ASP A 83 -32.48 68.20 10.27
N ALA A 84 -32.62 69.30 9.52
CA ALA A 84 -32.05 69.43 8.17
C ALA A 84 -30.53 69.48 8.19
N GLU A 85 -29.91 70.17 9.16
CA GLU A 85 -28.45 70.22 9.32
C GLU A 85 -27.90 68.84 9.70
N ASP A 86 -28.53 68.15 10.65
CA ASP A 86 -28.15 66.78 11.05
C ASP A 86 -28.21 65.81 9.85
N ALA A 87 -29.26 65.90 9.02
CA ALA A 87 -29.36 65.13 7.79
C ALA A 87 -28.30 65.52 6.74
N ALA A 88 -27.92 66.80 6.70
CA ALA A 88 -26.85 67.28 5.82
C ALA A 88 -25.48 66.80 6.27
N GLU A 89 -25.22 66.69 7.58
CA GLU A 89 -24.00 66.10 8.12
C GLU A 89 -23.83 64.65 7.68
N VAL A 90 -24.89 63.83 7.65
CA VAL A 90 -24.83 62.45 7.14
C VAL A 90 -24.30 62.40 5.70
N MET A 91 -24.75 63.33 4.85
CA MET A 91 -24.27 63.42 3.46
C MET A 91 -22.80 63.84 3.39
N ARG A 92 -22.39 64.83 4.19
CA ARG A 92 -21.01 65.33 4.22
C ARG A 92 -20.03 64.28 4.75
N ASP A 93 -20.40 63.57 5.80
CA ASP A 93 -19.61 62.48 6.38
C ASP A 93 -19.50 61.30 5.41
N GLY A 94 -20.57 60.99 4.68
CA GLY A 94 -20.55 59.99 3.63
C GLY A 94 -19.60 60.36 2.49
N LEU A 95 -19.66 61.61 1.99
CA LEU A 95 -18.74 62.13 0.98
C LEU A 95 -17.28 62.05 1.45
N GLU A 96 -16.99 62.44 2.69
CA GLU A 96 -15.62 62.37 3.21
C GLU A 96 -15.14 60.93 3.36
N SER A 97 -16.02 60.02 3.79
CA SER A 97 -15.72 58.59 3.81
C SER A 97 -15.33 58.08 2.42
N PHE A 98 -16.13 58.38 1.39
CA PHE A 98 -15.81 58.01 0.01
C PHE A 98 -14.51 58.65 -0.49
N ARG A 99 -14.22 59.91 -0.14
CA ARG A 99 -12.95 60.56 -0.49
C ARG A 99 -11.75 59.88 0.16
N VAL A 100 -11.85 59.48 1.42
CA VAL A 100 -10.77 58.74 2.10
C VAL A 100 -10.54 57.40 1.39
N MET A 101 -11.62 56.68 1.08
CA MET A 101 -11.55 55.35 0.49
C MET A 101 -11.01 55.37 -0.95
N PHE A 102 -11.55 56.21 -1.84
CA PHE A 102 -11.03 56.34 -3.21
C PHE A 102 -9.59 56.89 -3.27
N ARG A 103 -9.12 57.58 -2.22
CA ARG A 103 -7.71 57.99 -2.10
C ARG A 103 -6.82 56.80 -1.78
N GLU A 104 -7.27 55.84 -0.99
CA GLU A 104 -6.55 54.58 -0.74
C GLU A 104 -6.44 53.71 -2.00
N GLU A 105 -7.48 53.73 -2.84
CA GLU A 105 -7.49 53.05 -4.15
C GLU A 105 -6.75 53.81 -5.26
N ASN A 106 -6.37 55.06 -5.00
CA ASN A 106 -5.75 55.96 -5.97
C ASN A 106 -6.63 56.20 -7.22
N ASP A 107 -7.95 56.24 -7.04
CA ASP A 107 -8.91 56.55 -8.11
C ASP A 107 -9.18 58.05 -8.22
N SER A 108 -8.40 58.72 -9.08
CA SER A 108 -8.55 60.15 -9.33
C SER A 108 -9.89 60.55 -9.98
N ASN A 109 -10.56 59.63 -10.68
CA ASN A 109 -11.84 59.95 -11.32
C ASN A 109 -12.97 59.92 -10.29
N ALA A 110 -13.03 58.87 -9.47
CA ALA A 110 -14.01 58.75 -8.40
C ALA A 110 -13.89 59.90 -7.38
N LEU A 111 -12.66 60.32 -7.05
CA LEU A 111 -12.42 61.50 -6.21
C LEU A 111 -13.03 62.78 -6.80
N ARG A 112 -12.88 62.99 -8.11
CA ARG A 112 -13.46 64.15 -8.80
C ARG A 112 -14.99 64.12 -8.79
N GLU A 113 -15.58 62.93 -8.92
CA GLU A 113 -17.03 62.73 -8.83
C GLU A 113 -17.55 63.06 -7.42
N MET A 114 -16.82 62.67 -6.37
CA MET A 114 -17.17 63.04 -4.98
C MET A 114 -17.07 64.56 -4.74
N ASP A 115 -16.06 65.21 -5.31
CA ASP A 115 -15.91 66.66 -5.21
C ASP A 115 -17.01 67.42 -5.96
N GLU A 116 -17.46 66.91 -7.11
CA GLU A 116 -18.61 67.45 -7.84
C GLU A 116 -19.91 67.25 -7.08
N MET A 117 -20.16 66.04 -6.59
CA MET A 117 -21.33 65.71 -5.77
C MET A 117 -21.41 66.59 -4.52
N GLY A 118 -20.28 66.83 -3.84
CA GLY A 118 -20.24 67.74 -2.68
C GLY A 118 -20.60 69.18 -3.03
N ARG A 119 -20.14 69.71 -4.17
CA ARG A 119 -20.51 71.07 -4.60
C ARG A 119 -21.99 71.19 -4.96
N GLU A 120 -22.52 70.21 -5.68
CA GLU A 120 -23.95 70.19 -6.03
C GLU A 120 -24.83 70.00 -4.78
N PHE A 121 -24.37 69.22 -3.81
CA PHE A 121 -25.05 69.07 -2.52
C PHE A 121 -25.12 70.38 -1.73
N GLU A 122 -24.02 71.11 -1.56
CA GLU A 122 -24.06 72.38 -0.82
C GLU A 122 -24.92 73.43 -1.55
N LYS A 123 -24.89 73.46 -2.88
CA LYS A 123 -25.79 74.32 -3.66
C LYS A 123 -27.26 73.98 -3.42
N PHE A 124 -27.61 72.69 -3.40
CA PHE A 124 -28.94 72.22 -3.04
C PHE A 124 -29.31 72.63 -1.60
N TYR A 125 -28.40 72.43 -0.65
CA TYR A 125 -28.62 72.73 0.77
C TYR A 125 -28.84 74.23 1.02
N GLU A 126 -27.96 75.09 0.51
CA GLU A 126 -28.08 76.55 0.62
C GLU A 126 -29.35 77.09 -0.03
N LEU A 127 -29.73 76.54 -1.20
CA LEU A 127 -30.96 76.91 -1.88
C LEU A 127 -32.20 76.53 -1.06
N GLY A 128 -32.19 75.34 -0.44
CA GLY A 128 -33.26 74.91 0.46
C GLY A 128 -33.39 75.76 1.71
N LEU A 129 -32.26 76.16 2.32
CA LEU A 129 -32.25 77.12 3.45
C LEU A 129 -32.82 78.48 3.03
N HIS A 130 -32.42 78.98 1.86
CA HIS A 130 -32.95 80.23 1.32
C HIS A 130 -34.44 80.15 1.02
N MET A 131 -34.90 79.03 0.44
CA MET A 131 -36.32 78.75 0.19
C MET A 131 -37.11 78.79 1.50
N ALA A 132 -36.72 77.98 2.49
CA ALA A 132 -37.41 77.89 3.78
C ALA A 132 -37.47 79.25 4.49
N LYS A 133 -36.37 80.00 4.47
CA LYS A 133 -36.33 81.36 5.01
C LYS A 133 -37.28 82.30 4.28
N THR A 134 -37.36 82.21 2.95
CA THR A 134 -38.24 83.06 2.14
C THR A 134 -39.72 82.76 2.39
N TYR A 135 -40.09 81.49 2.60
CA TYR A 135 -41.44 81.11 3.04
C TYR A 135 -41.81 81.73 4.40
N ILE A 136 -40.83 81.89 5.30
CA ILE A 136 -41.03 82.51 6.62
C ILE A 136 -41.08 84.05 6.54
N ASP A 137 -40.13 84.65 5.83
CA ASP A 137 -39.90 86.11 5.83
C ASP A 137 -40.79 86.85 4.82
N GLU A 138 -41.00 86.28 3.64
CA GLU A 138 -41.63 86.94 2.48
C GLU A 138 -42.98 86.30 2.06
N GLY A 139 -43.26 85.10 2.57
CA GLY A 139 -44.53 84.41 2.40
C GLY A 139 -44.59 83.46 1.20
N VAL A 140 -45.74 82.81 1.04
CA VAL A 140 -45.93 81.64 0.16
C VAL A 140 -45.62 81.93 -1.32
N GLU A 141 -45.99 83.10 -1.84
CA GLU A 141 -45.75 83.41 -3.26
C GLU A 141 -44.26 83.53 -3.59
N ALA A 142 -43.48 84.16 -2.71
CA ALA A 142 -42.03 84.30 -2.89
C ALA A 142 -41.32 82.96 -2.73
N GLY A 143 -41.71 82.16 -1.70
CA GLY A 143 -41.17 80.81 -1.50
C GLY A 143 -41.45 79.87 -2.67
N ASN A 144 -42.65 79.92 -3.27
CA ASN A 144 -43.04 79.06 -4.40
C ASN A 144 -42.17 79.27 -5.65
N VAL A 145 -41.59 80.47 -5.83
CA VAL A 145 -40.65 80.73 -6.93
C VAL A 145 -39.36 79.95 -6.72
N ILE A 146 -38.82 79.98 -5.50
CA ILE A 146 -37.57 79.29 -5.15
C ILE A 146 -37.78 77.77 -5.09
N MET A 147 -38.97 77.31 -4.67
CA MET A 147 -39.32 75.89 -4.63
C MET A 147 -39.14 75.20 -5.98
N GLN A 148 -39.44 75.88 -7.09
CA GLN A 148 -39.23 75.30 -8.44
C GLN A 148 -37.75 75.03 -8.73
N ASP A 149 -36.87 75.96 -8.37
CA ASP A 149 -35.42 75.78 -8.52
C ASP A 149 -34.90 74.72 -7.54
N PHE A 150 -35.41 74.70 -6.31
CA PHE A 150 -35.06 73.72 -5.29
C PHE A 150 -35.45 72.29 -5.71
N ASP A 151 -36.63 72.09 -6.31
CA ASP A 151 -37.06 70.79 -6.84
C ASP A 151 -36.10 70.27 -7.93
N VAL A 152 -35.61 71.17 -8.79
CA VAL A 152 -34.65 70.83 -9.85
C VAL A 152 -33.29 70.44 -9.27
N GLU A 153 -32.77 71.21 -8.31
CA GLU A 153 -31.49 70.89 -7.67
C GLU A 153 -31.59 69.65 -6.79
N SER A 154 -32.71 69.44 -6.08
CA SER A 154 -32.99 68.22 -5.32
C SER A 154 -32.99 66.99 -6.21
N ALA A 155 -33.70 67.05 -7.34
CA ALA A 155 -33.73 65.95 -8.30
C ALA A 155 -32.33 65.61 -8.84
N ARG A 156 -31.50 66.64 -9.09
CA ARG A 156 -30.12 66.46 -9.55
C ARG A 156 -29.28 65.72 -8.51
N ILE A 157 -29.23 66.21 -7.26
CA ILE A 157 -28.39 65.59 -6.24
C ILE A 157 -28.90 64.20 -5.84
N THR A 158 -30.22 64.01 -5.78
CA THR A 158 -30.85 62.70 -5.54
C THR A 158 -30.44 61.71 -6.61
N GLN A 159 -30.43 62.12 -7.89
CA GLN A 159 -30.01 61.28 -9.00
C GLN A 159 -28.52 60.90 -8.88
N MET A 160 -27.64 61.86 -8.58
CA MET A 160 -26.20 61.61 -8.43
C MET A 160 -25.92 60.59 -7.31
N VAL A 161 -26.57 60.73 -6.15
CA VAL A 161 -26.38 59.80 -5.02
C VAL A 161 -27.00 58.43 -5.31
N THR A 162 -28.16 58.40 -5.99
CA THR A 162 -28.79 57.14 -6.42
C THR A 162 -27.93 56.39 -7.43
N ASP A 163 -27.30 57.09 -8.37
CA ASP A 163 -26.39 56.49 -9.35
C ASP A 163 -25.13 55.94 -8.69
N LEU A 164 -24.57 56.66 -7.70
CA LEU A 164 -23.48 56.15 -6.86
C LEU A 164 -23.92 54.90 -6.11
N GLN A 165 -25.04 54.94 -5.39
CA GLN A 165 -25.56 53.81 -4.63
C GLN A 165 -25.79 52.58 -5.52
N ARG A 166 -26.36 52.77 -6.71
CA ARG A 166 -26.56 51.70 -7.68
C ARG A 166 -25.25 51.09 -8.13
N THR A 167 -24.24 51.92 -8.43
CA THR A 167 -22.91 51.47 -8.81
C THR A 167 -22.29 50.61 -7.70
N GLN A 168 -22.39 51.05 -6.44
CA GLN A 168 -21.88 50.30 -5.29
C GLN A 168 -22.61 48.97 -5.07
N ILE A 169 -23.94 48.93 -5.26
CA ILE A 169 -24.73 47.71 -5.18
C ILE A 169 -24.36 46.73 -6.31
N ASP A 170 -24.20 47.22 -7.53
CA ASP A 170 -23.85 46.40 -8.69
C ASP A 170 -22.44 45.80 -8.53
N GLU A 171 -21.48 46.57 -8.01
CA GLU A 171 -20.14 46.11 -7.66
C GLU A 171 -20.16 45.05 -6.54
N GLY A 172 -20.87 45.31 -5.44
CA GLY A 172 -21.02 44.35 -4.35
C GLY A 172 -21.67 43.04 -4.79
N ASN A 173 -22.68 43.10 -5.67
CA ASN A 173 -23.31 41.93 -6.27
C ASN A 173 -22.36 41.16 -7.19
N PHE A 174 -21.57 41.87 -8.00
CA PHE A 174 -20.56 41.27 -8.86
C PHE A 174 -19.51 40.49 -8.04
N MET A 175 -18.94 41.13 -7.01
CA MET A 175 -17.95 40.51 -6.13
C MET A 175 -18.52 39.31 -5.37
N THR A 176 -19.77 39.41 -4.89
CA THR A 176 -20.47 38.28 -4.25
C THR A 176 -20.70 37.13 -5.23
N GLY A 177 -21.07 37.44 -6.47
CA GLY A 177 -21.18 36.45 -7.55
C GLY A 177 -19.87 35.71 -7.80
N GLU A 178 -18.75 36.43 -7.83
CA GLU A 178 -17.41 35.84 -8.01
C GLU A 178 -17.00 34.94 -6.84
N ILE A 179 -17.40 35.26 -5.60
CA ILE A 179 -17.23 34.35 -4.46
C ILE A 179 -18.00 33.05 -4.68
N VAL A 180 -19.28 33.13 -5.04
CA VAL A 180 -20.13 31.95 -5.27
C VAL A 180 -19.58 31.08 -6.42
N ASN A 181 -19.16 31.71 -7.52
CA ASN A 181 -18.52 31.03 -8.66
C ASN A 181 -17.21 30.34 -8.23
N SER A 182 -16.38 31.02 -7.43
CA SER A 182 -15.13 30.46 -6.91
C SER A 182 -15.39 29.27 -5.98
N VAL A 183 -16.34 29.38 -5.06
CA VAL A 183 -16.71 28.29 -4.13
C VAL A 183 -17.26 27.08 -4.88
N THR A 184 -18.13 27.29 -5.88
CA THR A 184 -18.67 26.20 -6.69
C THR A 184 -17.59 25.54 -7.56
N ALA A 185 -16.64 26.31 -8.09
CA ALA A 185 -15.46 25.77 -8.78
C ALA A 185 -14.59 24.91 -7.86
N VAL A 186 -14.31 25.39 -6.64
CA VAL A 186 -13.58 24.63 -5.60
C VAL A 186 -14.26 23.29 -5.33
N ASN A 187 -15.56 23.29 -5.09
CA ASN A 187 -16.31 22.08 -4.80
C ASN A 187 -16.27 21.07 -5.96
N ARG A 188 -16.42 21.53 -7.22
CA ARG A 188 -16.36 20.65 -8.40
C ARG A 188 -14.97 20.05 -8.61
N ILE A 189 -13.92 20.86 -8.48
CA ILE A 189 -12.53 20.41 -8.61
C ILE A 189 -12.19 19.41 -7.50
N MET A 190 -12.55 19.72 -6.25
CA MET A 190 -12.32 18.85 -5.11
C MET A 190 -13.00 17.48 -5.28
N LEU A 191 -14.28 17.47 -5.68
CA LEU A 191 -15.02 16.23 -5.94
C LEU A 191 -14.38 15.42 -7.07
N SER A 192 -13.99 16.09 -8.16
CA SER A 192 -13.36 15.44 -9.31
C SER A 192 -12.02 14.82 -8.93
N LEU A 193 -11.17 15.55 -8.20
CA LEU A 193 -9.89 15.02 -7.72
C LEU A 193 -10.07 13.88 -6.70
N ALA A 194 -11.07 13.98 -5.81
CA ALA A 194 -11.38 12.91 -4.85
C ALA A 194 -11.80 11.61 -5.57
N VAL A 195 -12.65 11.71 -6.60
CA VAL A 195 -13.06 10.56 -7.40
C VAL A 195 -11.87 9.96 -8.16
N ILE A 196 -11.02 10.80 -8.77
CA ILE A 196 -9.81 10.35 -9.47
C ILE A 196 -8.87 9.63 -8.49
N ALA A 197 -8.63 10.20 -7.32
CA ALA A 197 -7.78 9.61 -6.29
C ALA A 197 -8.33 8.26 -5.80
N LEU A 198 -9.65 8.14 -5.63
CA LEU A 198 -10.30 6.89 -5.24
C LEU A 198 -10.15 5.81 -6.31
N VAL A 199 -10.44 6.15 -7.58
CA VAL A 199 -10.33 5.21 -8.70
C VAL A 199 -8.89 4.75 -8.88
N LEU A 200 -7.93 5.68 -8.88
CA LEU A 200 -6.51 5.34 -8.97
C LEU A 200 -6.05 4.50 -7.78
N GLY A 201 -6.50 4.82 -6.57
CA GLY A 201 -6.21 4.04 -5.36
C GLY A 201 -6.69 2.58 -5.50
N ILE A 202 -7.94 2.37 -5.97
CA ILE A 202 -8.50 1.04 -6.21
C ILE A 202 -7.70 0.29 -7.29
N LEU A 203 -7.37 0.95 -8.40
CA LEU A 203 -6.63 0.34 -9.50
C LEU A 203 -5.21 -0.08 -9.06
N ILE A 204 -4.50 0.81 -8.36
CA ILE A 204 -3.16 0.55 -7.82
C ILE A 204 -3.23 -0.59 -6.80
N ALA A 205 -4.19 -0.57 -5.88
CA ALA A 205 -4.37 -1.62 -4.88
C ALA A 205 -4.66 -2.98 -5.54
N ALA A 206 -5.58 -3.04 -6.50
CA ALA A 206 -5.91 -4.26 -7.23
C ALA A 206 -4.71 -4.80 -8.02
N PHE A 207 -3.94 -3.91 -8.64
CA PHE A 207 -2.75 -4.25 -9.41
C PHE A 207 -1.62 -4.79 -8.52
N ILE A 208 -1.25 -4.08 -7.45
CA ILE A 208 -0.23 -4.53 -6.50
C ILE A 208 -0.66 -5.84 -5.85
N SER A 209 -1.90 -5.93 -5.39
CA SER A 209 -2.44 -7.15 -4.78
C SER A 209 -2.32 -8.35 -5.72
N ARG A 210 -2.76 -8.22 -6.99
CA ARG A 210 -2.62 -9.31 -7.98
C ARG A 210 -1.17 -9.66 -8.27
N SER A 211 -0.27 -8.67 -8.29
CA SER A 211 1.16 -8.91 -8.55
C SER A 211 1.85 -9.76 -7.47
N ILE A 212 1.31 -9.78 -6.25
CA ILE A 212 1.87 -10.52 -5.12
C ILE A 212 1.09 -11.81 -4.86
N THR A 213 -0.24 -11.72 -4.76
CA THR A 213 -1.10 -12.82 -4.31
C THR A 213 -1.15 -13.99 -5.30
N VAL A 214 -1.17 -13.71 -6.62
CA VAL A 214 -1.28 -14.77 -7.64
C VAL A 214 -0.04 -15.68 -7.66
N PRO A 215 1.20 -15.15 -7.72
CA PRO A 215 2.40 -15.98 -7.62
C PRO A 215 2.53 -16.73 -6.28
N LEU A 216 2.17 -16.10 -5.15
CA LEU A 216 2.19 -16.77 -3.85
C LEU A 216 1.20 -17.94 -3.81
N ALA A 217 0.02 -17.79 -4.41
CA ALA A 217 -0.95 -18.87 -4.53
C ALA A 217 -0.40 -20.05 -5.35
N LYS A 218 0.38 -19.80 -6.41
CA LYS A 218 1.09 -20.87 -7.15
C LYS A 218 2.06 -21.62 -6.24
N GLY A 219 2.79 -20.91 -5.38
CA GLY A 219 3.69 -21.52 -4.39
C GLY A 219 2.94 -22.42 -3.40
N VAL A 220 1.77 -22.00 -2.92
CA VAL A 220 0.91 -22.82 -2.02
C VAL A 220 0.46 -24.10 -2.72
N VAL A 221 -0.02 -24.00 -3.97
CA VAL A 221 -0.44 -25.16 -4.77
C VAL A 221 0.73 -26.11 -4.99
N PHE A 222 1.90 -25.58 -5.32
CA PHE A 222 3.12 -26.37 -5.49
C PHE A 222 3.51 -27.12 -4.22
N SER A 223 3.58 -26.44 -3.07
CA SER A 223 3.91 -27.09 -1.79
C SER A 223 2.90 -28.21 -1.46
N GLY A 224 1.62 -28.02 -1.79
CA GLY A 224 0.61 -29.07 -1.66
C GLY A 224 0.82 -30.27 -2.59
N ALA A 225 1.37 -30.05 -3.79
CA ALA A 225 1.73 -31.13 -4.73
C ALA A 225 2.96 -31.91 -4.23
N ILE A 226 4.01 -31.22 -3.77
CA ILE A 226 5.20 -31.85 -3.17
C ILE A 226 4.81 -32.70 -1.96
N ALA A 227 3.93 -32.19 -1.09
CA ALA A 227 3.44 -32.93 0.07
C ALA A 227 2.71 -34.24 -0.29
N LYS A 228 2.17 -34.34 -1.50
CA LYS A 228 1.53 -35.57 -2.04
C LYS A 228 2.49 -36.46 -2.83
N GLY A 229 3.77 -36.09 -2.92
CA GLY A 229 4.78 -36.83 -3.66
C GLY A 229 4.83 -36.52 -5.17
N ASP A 230 4.11 -35.51 -5.65
CA ASP A 230 4.21 -35.07 -7.05
C ASP A 230 5.44 -34.19 -7.26
N LEU A 231 6.54 -34.82 -7.66
CA LEU A 231 7.81 -34.14 -7.98
C LEU A 231 7.95 -33.75 -9.45
N MET A 232 6.85 -33.74 -10.22
CA MET A 232 6.84 -33.15 -11.57
C MET A 232 6.26 -31.74 -11.57
N ALA A 233 5.64 -31.31 -10.47
CA ALA A 233 5.20 -29.94 -10.26
C ALA A 233 6.38 -28.95 -10.33
N ASN A 234 6.11 -27.73 -10.81
CA ASN A 234 7.08 -26.64 -10.92
C ASN A 234 6.40 -25.30 -10.55
N VAL A 235 7.13 -24.41 -9.87
CA VAL A 235 6.68 -23.03 -9.62
C VAL A 235 7.17 -22.15 -10.77
N ASP A 236 6.33 -21.95 -11.77
CA ASP A 236 6.62 -21.03 -12.89
C ASP A 236 6.20 -19.60 -12.55
N VAL A 237 7.18 -18.80 -12.14
CA VAL A 237 7.05 -17.38 -11.80
C VAL A 237 8.17 -16.61 -12.48
N ASP A 238 7.80 -15.89 -13.55
CA ASP A 238 8.67 -14.93 -14.22
C ASP A 238 8.68 -13.59 -13.45
N GLN A 239 9.39 -13.57 -12.30
CA GLN A 239 9.67 -12.37 -11.53
C GLN A 239 11.11 -12.43 -11.00
N LYS A 240 11.73 -11.26 -10.84
CA LYS A 240 13.09 -11.10 -10.31
C LYS A 240 13.15 -10.46 -8.92
N ASP A 241 12.00 -10.40 -8.24
CA ASP A 241 11.85 -9.87 -6.89
C ASP A 241 11.86 -11.00 -5.84
N GLU A 242 11.50 -10.70 -4.60
CA GLU A 242 11.47 -11.66 -3.50
C GLU A 242 10.53 -12.86 -3.78
N VAL A 243 9.49 -12.65 -4.58
CA VAL A 243 8.56 -13.71 -4.98
C VAL A 243 9.21 -14.66 -5.98
N GLY A 244 9.98 -14.11 -6.92
CA GLY A 244 10.81 -14.89 -7.84
C GLY A 244 11.89 -15.69 -7.12
N GLU A 245 12.56 -15.08 -6.14
CA GLU A 245 13.57 -15.73 -5.30
C GLU A 245 12.98 -16.90 -4.49
N LEU A 246 11.79 -16.70 -3.91
CA LEU A 246 11.05 -17.77 -3.23
C LEU A 246 10.69 -18.91 -4.20
N ALA A 247 10.18 -18.59 -5.39
CA ALA A 247 9.85 -19.59 -6.41
C ALA A 247 11.08 -20.41 -6.83
N ALA A 248 12.21 -19.76 -7.07
CA ALA A 248 13.47 -20.42 -7.38
C ALA A 248 13.93 -21.34 -6.23
N SER A 249 13.83 -20.89 -4.99
CA SER A 249 14.18 -21.67 -3.80
C SER A 249 13.29 -22.91 -3.65
N LEU A 250 11.98 -22.79 -3.90
CA LEU A 250 11.03 -23.90 -3.90
C LEU A 250 11.36 -24.94 -4.99
N ASN A 251 11.71 -24.49 -6.20
CA ASN A 251 12.12 -25.38 -7.28
C ASN A 251 13.45 -26.09 -6.97
N ASN A 252 14.42 -25.40 -6.37
CA ASN A 252 15.68 -26.02 -5.93
C ASN A 252 15.45 -27.09 -4.85
N MET A 253 14.54 -26.83 -3.90
CA MET A 253 14.13 -27.82 -2.89
C MET A 253 13.54 -29.07 -3.55
N GLN A 254 12.60 -28.91 -4.48
CA GLN A 254 12.01 -30.04 -5.22
C GLN A 254 13.05 -30.81 -6.04
N GLY A 255 14.00 -30.10 -6.69
CA GLY A 255 15.12 -30.72 -7.40
C GLY A 255 15.96 -31.61 -6.50
N THR A 256 16.25 -31.16 -5.28
CA THR A 256 17.01 -31.94 -4.28
C THR A 256 16.25 -33.18 -3.85
N ILE A 257 14.96 -33.05 -3.51
CA ILE A 257 14.09 -34.19 -3.14
C ILE A 257 14.06 -35.22 -4.27
N LYS A 258 13.89 -34.76 -5.52
CA LYS A 258 13.86 -35.62 -6.70
C LYS A 258 15.17 -36.37 -6.90
N LYS A 259 16.31 -35.71 -6.70
CA LYS A 259 17.64 -36.32 -6.81
C LYS A 259 17.82 -37.45 -5.79
N VAL A 260 17.52 -37.18 -4.52
CA VAL A 260 17.62 -38.18 -3.42
C VAL A 260 16.70 -39.38 -3.65
N LEU A 261 15.45 -39.16 -4.10
CA LEU A 261 14.55 -40.27 -4.42
C LEU A 261 15.06 -41.12 -5.59
N ASN A 262 15.62 -40.51 -6.63
CA ASN A 262 16.19 -41.25 -7.76
C ASN A 262 17.38 -42.11 -7.34
N GLU A 263 18.27 -41.58 -6.50
CA GLU A 263 19.40 -42.32 -5.95
C GLU A 263 18.94 -43.46 -5.05
N THR A 264 17.94 -43.21 -4.19
CA THR A 264 17.34 -44.24 -3.34
C THR A 264 16.73 -45.38 -4.18
N ASN A 265 15.98 -45.04 -5.23
CA ASN A 265 15.41 -46.04 -6.15
C ASN A 265 16.49 -46.84 -6.89
N THR A 266 17.60 -46.19 -7.25
CA THR A 266 18.74 -46.85 -7.90
C THR A 266 19.40 -47.86 -6.95
N LEU A 267 19.66 -47.47 -5.70
CA LEU A 267 20.20 -48.37 -4.68
C LEU A 267 19.26 -49.54 -4.37
N ILE A 268 17.96 -49.30 -4.28
CA ILE A 268 16.96 -50.36 -4.10
C ILE A 268 17.05 -51.37 -5.24
N LYS A 269 17.07 -50.89 -6.48
CA LYS A 269 17.17 -51.75 -7.67
C LYS A 269 18.48 -52.53 -7.71
N ASP A 270 19.61 -51.87 -7.48
CA ASP A 270 20.92 -52.53 -7.46
C ASP A 270 21.00 -53.60 -6.36
N THR A 271 20.41 -53.33 -5.20
CA THR A 271 20.32 -54.31 -4.11
C THR A 271 19.47 -55.53 -4.51
N GLN A 272 18.33 -55.30 -5.16
CA GLN A 272 17.46 -56.38 -5.68
C GLN A 272 18.16 -57.20 -6.77
N ASP A 273 19.00 -56.56 -7.59
CA ASP A 273 19.81 -57.20 -8.64
C ASP A 273 21.07 -57.88 -8.06
N GLY A 274 21.31 -57.85 -6.74
CA GLY A 274 22.47 -58.44 -6.09
C GLY A 274 23.77 -57.66 -6.24
N LYS A 275 23.74 -56.42 -6.75
CA LYS A 275 24.89 -55.53 -6.90
C LYS A 275 25.19 -54.80 -5.59
N LEU A 276 25.60 -55.59 -4.61
CA LEU A 276 25.79 -55.16 -3.22
C LEU A 276 26.94 -54.15 -3.01
N ASP A 277 27.79 -53.91 -4.00
CA ASP A 277 28.85 -52.90 -3.94
C ASP A 277 28.39 -51.51 -4.40
N SER A 278 27.14 -51.37 -4.88
CA SER A 278 26.59 -50.08 -5.32
C SER A 278 26.42 -49.11 -4.14
N ARG A 279 26.93 -47.88 -4.29
CA ARG A 279 26.82 -46.81 -3.30
C ARG A 279 26.49 -45.51 -4.01
N THR A 280 25.78 -44.63 -3.31
CA THR A 280 25.46 -43.29 -3.82
C THR A 280 26.57 -42.31 -3.41
N GLU A 281 26.96 -41.42 -4.31
CA GLU A 281 27.89 -40.34 -3.98
C GLU A 281 27.23 -39.29 -3.09
N THR A 282 27.89 -38.95 -1.98
CA THR A 282 27.43 -37.91 -1.06
C THR A 282 27.79 -36.50 -1.52
N LYS A 283 28.70 -36.39 -2.50
CA LYS A 283 29.21 -35.11 -2.98
C LYS A 283 28.11 -34.26 -3.61
N GLY A 284 27.88 -33.07 -3.04
CA GLY A 284 26.86 -32.13 -3.50
C GLY A 284 25.54 -32.20 -2.74
N TYR A 285 25.47 -33.00 -1.67
CA TYR A 285 24.46 -32.87 -0.63
C TYR A 285 24.99 -32.09 0.56
N GLU A 286 24.09 -31.38 1.25
CA GLU A 286 24.42 -30.58 2.42
C GLU A 286 23.42 -30.85 3.55
N GLY A 287 23.89 -30.75 4.80
CA GLY A 287 23.07 -30.92 6.00
C GLY A 287 22.39 -32.29 6.07
N ALA A 288 21.10 -32.29 6.42
CA ALA A 288 20.33 -33.51 6.61
C ALA A 288 20.24 -34.42 5.36
N TRP A 289 20.39 -33.85 4.15
CA TRP A 289 20.40 -34.65 2.92
C TRP A 289 21.67 -35.50 2.80
N ASP A 290 22.83 -34.97 3.20
CA ASP A 290 24.09 -35.70 3.23
C ASP A 290 24.06 -36.83 4.28
N GLU A 291 23.54 -36.52 5.48
CA GLU A 291 23.35 -37.50 6.55
C GLU A 291 22.44 -38.66 6.10
N MET A 292 21.36 -38.36 5.38
CA MET A 292 20.44 -39.37 4.85
C MET A 292 21.11 -40.28 3.82
N VAL A 293 21.83 -39.72 2.83
CA VAL A 293 22.52 -40.51 1.80
C VAL A 293 23.65 -41.34 2.41
N THR A 294 24.41 -40.77 3.35
CA THR A 294 25.43 -41.49 4.13
C THR A 294 24.82 -42.63 4.94
N GLY A 295 23.68 -42.37 5.59
CA GLY A 295 22.93 -43.38 6.32
C GLY A 295 22.49 -44.56 5.46
N LEU A 296 22.00 -44.31 4.24
CA LEU A 296 21.65 -45.37 3.29
C LEU A 296 22.87 -46.22 2.89
N ASN A 297 24.00 -45.58 2.59
CA ASN A 297 25.24 -46.30 2.27
C ASN A 297 25.70 -47.18 3.44
N ASN A 298 25.66 -46.65 4.67
CA ASN A 298 26.01 -47.38 5.87
C ASN A 298 25.06 -48.55 6.16
N LEU A 299 23.77 -48.37 5.89
CA LEU A 299 22.77 -49.43 6.01
C LEU A 299 23.10 -50.59 5.08
N ILE A 300 23.38 -50.31 3.80
CA ILE A 300 23.77 -51.35 2.84
C ILE A 300 25.04 -52.06 3.32
N GLU A 301 26.07 -51.29 3.68
CA GLU A 301 27.35 -51.80 4.15
C GLU A 301 27.22 -52.76 5.35
N ALA A 302 26.28 -52.50 6.25
CA ALA A 302 26.04 -53.34 7.43
C ALA A 302 25.58 -54.77 7.08
N PHE A 303 24.91 -54.98 5.93
CA PHE A 303 24.51 -56.31 5.48
C PHE A 303 25.56 -56.95 4.55
N VAL A 304 26.23 -56.16 3.73
CA VAL A 304 27.15 -56.68 2.69
C VAL A 304 28.35 -57.38 3.30
N ARG A 305 28.93 -56.85 4.39
CA ARG A 305 30.08 -57.46 5.07
C ARG A 305 29.79 -58.89 5.55
N PRO A 306 28.75 -59.14 6.37
CA PRO A 306 28.39 -60.49 6.80
C PRO A 306 28.09 -61.47 5.64
N PHE A 307 27.42 -61.00 4.58
CA PHE A 307 27.12 -61.84 3.41
C PHE A 307 28.37 -62.24 2.63
N LYS A 308 29.29 -61.30 2.38
CA LYS A 308 30.56 -61.59 1.71
C LYS A 308 31.41 -62.56 2.52
N MET A 309 31.52 -62.37 3.84
CA MET A 309 32.18 -63.33 4.73
C MET A 309 31.55 -64.72 4.61
N THR A 310 30.22 -64.81 4.70
CA THR A 310 29.50 -66.10 4.59
C THR A 310 29.80 -66.80 3.27
N ALA A 311 29.75 -66.07 2.16
CA ALA A 311 30.05 -66.61 0.83
C ALA A 311 31.50 -67.14 0.74
N GLN A 312 32.48 -66.36 1.22
CA GLN A 312 33.90 -66.76 1.23
C GLN A 312 34.14 -68.02 2.07
N TYR A 313 33.51 -68.11 3.24
CA TYR A 313 33.67 -69.28 4.11
C TYR A 313 33.05 -70.53 3.50
N VAL A 314 31.86 -70.41 2.90
CA VAL A 314 31.21 -71.52 2.19
C VAL A 314 32.03 -71.96 0.98
N GLU A 315 32.60 -71.02 0.22
CA GLU A 315 33.47 -71.29 -0.92
C GLU A 315 34.70 -72.11 -0.50
N ARG A 316 35.45 -71.65 0.50
CA ARG A 316 36.64 -72.36 1.02
C ARG A 316 36.29 -73.78 1.46
N ILE A 317 35.22 -73.92 2.26
CA ILE A 317 34.75 -75.22 2.73
C ILE A 317 34.37 -76.13 1.55
N SER A 318 33.76 -75.60 0.50
CA SER A 318 33.31 -76.38 -0.67
C SER A 318 34.46 -77.00 -1.48
N ILE A 319 35.67 -76.43 -1.39
CA ILE A 319 36.88 -76.94 -2.05
C ILE A 319 37.79 -77.72 -1.09
N GLY A 320 37.32 -78.00 0.13
CA GLY A 320 38.07 -78.76 1.14
C GLY A 320 39.13 -77.94 1.90
N ASP A 321 39.13 -76.61 1.76
CA ASP A 321 39.94 -75.71 2.59
C ASP A 321 39.12 -75.29 3.81
N THR A 322 39.38 -75.92 4.96
CA THR A 322 38.68 -75.59 6.21
C THR A 322 39.22 -74.28 6.81
N PRO A 323 38.42 -73.19 6.83
CA PRO A 323 38.87 -71.93 7.38
C PRO A 323 38.93 -71.96 8.91
N GLU A 324 39.64 -71.00 9.50
CA GLU A 324 39.62 -70.78 10.95
C GLU A 324 38.23 -70.39 11.45
N ARG A 325 37.99 -70.61 12.76
CA ARG A 325 36.72 -70.22 13.39
C ARG A 325 36.54 -68.70 13.36
N ILE A 326 35.32 -68.25 13.06
CA ILE A 326 34.95 -66.84 13.11
C ILE A 326 34.94 -66.39 14.57
N THR A 327 35.88 -65.51 14.94
CA THR A 327 36.02 -64.94 16.28
C THR A 327 35.39 -63.55 16.42
N GLU A 328 35.09 -62.88 15.31
CA GLU A 328 34.48 -61.55 15.30
C GLU A 328 33.13 -61.53 16.05
N GLU A 329 32.86 -60.41 16.70
CA GLU A 329 31.63 -60.20 17.44
C GLU A 329 30.49 -59.78 16.51
N TYR A 330 29.43 -60.57 16.49
CA TYR A 330 28.19 -60.28 15.80
C TYR A 330 27.04 -60.30 16.81
N ARG A 331 25.96 -59.55 16.49
CA ARG A 331 24.74 -59.46 17.32
C ARG A 331 23.52 -59.89 16.50
N GLY A 332 22.46 -60.31 17.19
CA GLY A 332 21.20 -60.74 16.56
C GLY A 332 21.41 -61.85 15.53
N ASP A 333 20.69 -61.77 14.41
CA ASP A 333 20.68 -62.79 13.35
C ASP A 333 22.08 -63.07 12.77
N PHE A 334 22.94 -62.06 12.68
CA PHE A 334 24.32 -62.25 12.22
C PHE A 334 25.15 -63.13 13.15
N ASN A 335 24.86 -63.11 14.46
CA ASN A 335 25.53 -64.00 15.41
C ASN A 335 25.10 -65.45 15.21
N ASP A 336 23.86 -65.69 14.79
CA ASP A 336 23.38 -67.04 14.51
C ASP A 336 23.98 -67.57 13.21
N ILE A 337 24.15 -66.73 12.18
CA ILE A 337 24.95 -67.07 10.99
C ILE A 337 26.37 -67.48 11.39
N LYS A 338 27.03 -66.68 12.23
CA LYS A 338 28.37 -67.00 12.77
C LYS A 338 28.39 -68.36 13.47
N LYS A 339 27.44 -68.63 14.37
CA LYS A 339 27.37 -69.91 15.10
C LYS A 339 27.19 -71.09 14.14
N ASN A 340 26.32 -70.94 13.14
CA ASN A 340 26.05 -71.98 12.15
C ASN A 340 27.28 -72.26 11.29
N LEU A 341 27.97 -71.22 10.80
CA LEU A 341 29.24 -71.37 10.08
C LEU A 341 30.32 -72.01 10.95
N ASN A 342 30.49 -71.57 12.20
CA ASN A 342 31.44 -72.17 13.13
C ASN A 342 31.15 -73.64 13.48
N SER A 343 29.88 -74.03 13.43
CA SER A 343 29.45 -75.43 13.57
C SER A 343 29.79 -76.22 12.31
N LEU A 344 29.59 -75.65 11.13
CA LEU A 344 29.98 -76.23 9.85
C LEU A 344 31.51 -76.42 9.74
N ILE A 345 32.30 -75.43 10.16
CA ILE A 345 33.77 -75.50 10.23
C ILE A 345 34.18 -76.67 11.12
N LYS A 346 33.65 -76.74 12.35
CA LYS A 346 33.96 -77.85 13.27
C LYS A 346 33.57 -79.20 12.67
N ALA A 347 32.43 -79.25 12.00
CA ALA A 347 31.91 -80.47 11.42
C ALA A 347 32.77 -80.97 10.25
N THR A 348 33.37 -80.08 9.46
CA THR A 348 34.27 -80.41 8.35
C THR A 348 35.66 -80.77 8.84
N ASP A 349 36.22 -79.99 9.78
CA ASP A 349 37.50 -80.26 10.44
C ASP A 349 37.53 -81.67 11.08
N ASN A 350 36.48 -82.00 11.84
CA ASN A 350 36.33 -83.33 12.45
C ASN A 350 36.32 -84.47 11.41
N VAL A 351 35.70 -84.26 10.24
CA VAL A 351 35.67 -85.26 9.17
C VAL A 351 37.06 -85.43 8.56
N THR A 352 37.78 -84.34 8.34
CA THR A 352 39.15 -84.37 7.79
C THR A 352 40.09 -85.09 8.74
N ASP A 353 40.12 -84.72 10.03
CA ASP A 353 40.96 -85.37 11.05
C ASP A 353 40.65 -86.87 11.17
N LEU A 354 39.37 -87.23 11.18
CA LEU A 354 38.95 -88.63 11.24
C LEU A 354 39.42 -89.41 9.99
N THR A 355 39.23 -88.84 8.81
CA THR A 355 39.64 -89.47 7.55
C THR A 355 41.15 -89.64 7.47
N GLU A 356 41.92 -88.65 7.94
CA GLU A 356 43.38 -88.76 8.02
C GLU A 356 43.84 -89.86 8.96
N LYS A 357 43.22 -89.99 10.14
CA LYS A 357 43.54 -91.06 11.10
C LYS A 357 43.27 -92.43 10.49
N ILE A 358 42.14 -92.60 9.82
CA ILE A 358 41.80 -93.85 9.13
C ILE A 358 42.80 -94.13 8.00
N ALA A 359 43.18 -93.13 7.20
CA ALA A 359 44.18 -93.28 6.15
C ALA A 359 45.57 -93.66 6.69
N LYS A 360 45.91 -93.23 7.91
CA LYS A 360 47.13 -93.62 8.64
C LYS A 360 47.03 -95.00 9.30
N GLY A 361 45.89 -95.70 9.14
CA GLY A 361 45.67 -97.06 9.62
C GLY A 361 45.09 -97.17 11.04
N ASP A 362 44.67 -96.06 11.65
CA ASP A 362 44.00 -96.10 12.95
C ASP A 362 42.52 -96.45 12.79
N LEU A 363 42.20 -97.74 12.92
CA LEU A 363 40.83 -98.27 12.86
C LEU A 363 40.11 -98.25 14.23
N THR A 364 40.73 -97.68 15.27
CA THR A 364 40.11 -97.59 16.59
C THR A 364 39.24 -96.34 16.77
N VAL A 365 39.29 -95.42 15.80
CA VAL A 365 38.53 -94.18 15.79
C VAL A 365 37.02 -94.44 15.64
N LYS A 366 36.21 -93.61 16.30
CA LYS A 366 34.74 -93.66 16.18
C LYS A 366 34.21 -92.36 15.59
N ALA A 367 33.47 -92.46 14.49
CA ALA A 367 32.78 -91.33 13.88
C ALA A 367 31.48 -91.06 14.67
N THR A 368 31.36 -89.91 15.33
CA THR A 368 30.08 -89.52 15.94
C THR A 368 29.14 -88.94 14.87
N GLU A 369 27.98 -89.56 14.66
CA GLU A 369 26.95 -89.04 13.76
C GLU A 369 26.40 -87.71 14.26
N ARG A 370 26.32 -86.70 13.38
CA ARG A 370 25.84 -85.35 13.74
C ARG A 370 24.33 -85.19 13.61
N SER A 371 23.69 -86.03 12.79
CA SER A 371 22.24 -86.10 12.62
C SER A 371 21.87 -87.48 12.07
N GLU A 372 20.58 -87.83 12.12
CA GLU A 372 20.07 -89.08 11.53
C GLU A 372 20.37 -89.20 10.02
N ASN A 373 20.59 -88.08 9.34
CA ASN A 373 20.89 -88.01 7.91
C ASN A 373 22.39 -87.93 7.58
N ASP A 374 23.27 -88.06 8.57
CA ASP A 374 24.72 -87.93 8.39
C ASP A 374 25.36 -89.17 7.74
N LYS A 375 25.07 -89.34 6.44
CA LYS A 375 25.55 -90.48 5.65
C LYS A 375 27.07 -90.62 5.66
N MET A 376 27.79 -89.51 5.74
CA MET A 376 29.25 -89.50 5.71
C MET A 376 29.84 -90.14 6.97
N MET A 377 29.41 -89.73 8.16
CA MET A 377 29.91 -90.32 9.42
C MET A 377 29.49 -91.79 9.56
N LYS A 378 28.28 -92.16 9.10
CA LYS A 378 27.85 -93.56 9.01
C LYS A 378 28.79 -94.41 8.16
N ALA A 379 29.15 -93.92 6.96
CA ALA A 379 30.07 -94.62 6.09
C ALA A 379 31.49 -94.74 6.69
N LEU A 380 31.99 -93.67 7.34
CA LEU A 380 33.28 -93.71 8.03
C LEU A 380 33.28 -94.76 9.17
N ASN A 381 32.20 -94.85 9.95
CA ASN A 381 32.05 -95.90 10.97
C ASN A 381 32.07 -97.31 10.36
N SER A 382 31.39 -97.52 9.23
CA SER A 382 31.42 -98.81 8.52
C SER A 382 32.82 -99.16 8.01
N MET A 383 33.62 -98.18 7.58
CA MET A 383 34.97 -98.38 7.06
C MET A 383 35.98 -98.83 8.14
N VAL A 384 35.79 -98.43 9.40
CA VAL A 384 36.68 -98.83 10.51
C VAL A 384 36.20 -100.06 11.28
N SER A 385 34.92 -100.43 11.11
CA SER A 385 34.31 -101.57 11.81
C SER A 385 34.29 -102.86 10.99
N GLY A 386 34.72 -102.82 9.72
CA GLY A 386 34.88 -103.98 8.84
C GLY A 386 36.35 -104.29 8.65
#